data_AF-A0A6J5WNP3-F1
#
_entry.id   AF-A0A6J5WNP3-F1
#
_cell.length_a   1.000
_cell.length_b   1.000
_cell.length_c   1.000
_cell.angle_alpha   90.00
_cell.angle_beta   90.00
_cell.angle_gamma   90.00
#
_symmetry.space_group_name_H-M   'P 1'
#
loop_
_entity.id
_entity.type
_entity.pdbx_description
1 polymer ?
#
loop_
_entity_poly.entity_id
_entity_poly.type
_entity_poly.pdbx_seq_one_letter_code
_entity_poly.pdbx_strand_id
1 'polypeptide(L)'
;MAPRHSQFRYGDEEGTHKFRKLILFSGNDYLGLSSHPTIGNAASKAALEHGMGPRGSALICGYTDYHRQLESCIADLKKKEDCLLCPTGFSANMALMVALGIVGSPLAAGKTPLTNEKIAIFF
;
A
#
# COMPACT_ATOMS: atom_id res chain seq x y z
N MET A 1 -9.52 -12.04 24.13
CA MET A 1 -10.17 -10.84 23.54
C MET A 1 -10.30 -11.11 22.04
N ALA A 2 -11.51 -11.41 21.55
CA ALA A 2 -11.70 -11.98 20.22
C ALA A 2 -11.35 -10.97 19.10
N PRO A 3 -10.69 -11.38 18.01
CA PRO A 3 -10.37 -10.49 16.91
C PRO A 3 -11.66 -9.98 16.27
N ARG A 4 -11.77 -8.66 16.07
CA ARG A 4 -12.80 -8.02 15.25
C ARG A 4 -12.61 -8.43 13.78
N HIS A 5 -12.81 -9.71 13.47
CA HIS A 5 -12.92 -10.16 12.09
C HIS A 5 -14.04 -9.37 11.44
N SER A 6 -13.72 -8.80 10.29
CA SER A 6 -14.54 -7.92 9.47
C SER A 6 -15.98 -8.43 9.34
N GLN A 7 -16.86 -7.86 10.16
CA GLN A 7 -18.26 -8.26 10.24
C GLN A 7 -19.03 -7.57 9.11
N PHE A 8 -19.09 -8.21 7.95
CA PHE A 8 -19.91 -7.74 6.85
C PHE A 8 -21.37 -8.13 7.06
N ARG A 9 -22.26 -7.21 6.69
CA ARG A 9 -23.70 -7.28 6.88
C ARG A 9 -24.37 -7.53 5.54
N TYR A 10 -24.89 -8.73 5.32
CA TYR A 10 -25.67 -9.08 4.13
C TYR A 10 -27.16 -8.83 4.37
N GLY A 11 -27.86 -8.24 3.39
CA GLY A 11 -29.31 -8.04 3.42
C GLY A 11 -30.02 -9.04 2.50
N ASP A 12 -30.99 -9.77 3.03
CA ASP A 12 -31.93 -10.59 2.24
C ASP A 12 -33.02 -9.68 1.62
N GLU A 13 -33.42 -9.96 0.38
CA GLU A 13 -34.41 -9.20 -0.41
C GLU A 13 -35.89 -9.45 -0.04
N GLU A 14 -36.20 -9.90 1.17
CA GLU A 14 -37.60 -10.08 1.62
C GLU A 14 -37.86 -9.40 2.96
N GLY A 15 -38.29 -8.13 2.90
CA GLY A 15 -39.16 -7.45 3.90
C GLY A 15 -38.71 -7.36 5.36
N THR A 16 -37.62 -8.00 5.76
CA THR A 16 -37.07 -8.03 7.12
C THR A 16 -35.55 -8.09 7.01
N HIS A 17 -34.89 -6.92 7.11
CA HIS A 17 -33.43 -6.83 7.06
C HIS A 17 -32.76 -7.52 8.28
N LYS A 18 -32.61 -8.85 8.22
CA LYS A 18 -31.81 -9.61 9.18
C LYS A 18 -30.36 -9.66 8.71
N PHE A 19 -29.53 -8.84 9.32
CA PHE A 19 -28.08 -8.89 9.09
C PHE A 19 -27.49 -10.19 9.64
N ARG A 20 -26.89 -11.00 8.76
CA ARG A 20 -26.12 -12.18 9.14
C ARG A 20 -24.63 -11.84 9.25
N LYS A 21 -23.97 -12.46 10.23
CA LYS A 21 -22.51 -12.36 10.41
C LYS A 21 -21.82 -13.29 9.43
N LEU A 22 -20.90 -12.75 8.62
CA LEU A 22 -20.11 -13.49 7.66
C LEU A 22 -18.63 -13.51 8.04
N ILE A 23 -17.89 -14.49 7.50
CA ILE A 23 -16.44 -14.58 7.58
C ILE A 23 -15.88 -14.33 6.18
N LEU A 24 -14.96 -13.37 6.05
CA LEU A 24 -14.33 -13.03 4.78
C LEU A 24 -13.08 -13.89 4.56
N PHE A 25 -13.11 -14.75 3.53
CA PHE A 25 -11.97 -15.58 3.11
C PHE A 25 -11.22 -15.05 1.88
N SER A 26 -11.73 -14.00 1.23
CA SER A 26 -11.15 -13.41 0.01
C SER A 26 -10.47 -12.05 0.24
N GLY A 27 -10.16 -11.71 1.49
CA GLY A 27 -9.49 -10.47 1.86
C GLY A 27 -7.97 -10.54 1.73
N ASN A 28 -7.33 -9.37 1.51
CA ASN A 28 -5.88 -9.24 1.41
C ASN A 28 -5.21 -8.71 2.69
N ASP A 29 -5.96 -8.59 3.80
CA ASP A 29 -5.42 -8.20 5.10
C ASP A 29 -4.85 -9.42 5.85
N TYR A 30 -3.76 -9.97 5.31
CA TYR A 30 -3.16 -11.23 5.79
C TYR A 30 -2.75 -11.20 7.26
N LEU A 31 -2.35 -10.02 7.75
CA LEU A 31 -1.87 -9.83 9.12
C LEU A 31 -2.94 -9.25 10.07
N GLY A 32 -4.14 -8.97 9.57
CA GLY A 32 -5.21 -8.34 10.37
C GLY A 32 -4.87 -6.92 10.83
N LEU A 33 -3.94 -6.24 10.16
CA LEU A 33 -3.41 -4.94 10.59
C LEU A 33 -4.44 -3.83 10.41
N SER A 34 -5.40 -3.98 9.49
CA SER A 34 -6.46 -2.98 9.28
C SER A 34 -7.28 -2.71 10.54
N SER A 35 -7.39 -3.71 11.43
CA SER A 35 -8.20 -3.65 12.66
C SER A 35 -7.34 -3.51 13.93
N HIS A 36 -6.02 -3.40 13.79
CA HIS A 36 -5.09 -3.33 14.91
C HIS A 36 -5.22 -1.99 15.65
N PRO A 37 -5.42 -1.98 16.98
CA PRO A 37 -5.72 -0.76 17.73
C PRO A 37 -4.61 0.30 17.64
N THR A 38 -3.35 -0.13 17.63
CA THR A 38 -2.20 0.81 17.49
C THR A 38 -2.25 1.58 16.17
N ILE A 39 -2.67 0.93 15.07
CA ILE A 39 -2.73 1.55 13.75
C ILE A 39 -3.90 2.53 13.69
N GLY A 40 -5.07 2.12 14.17
CA GLY A 40 -6.24 3.01 14.25
C GLY A 40 -5.99 4.25 15.11
N ASN A 41 -5.34 4.10 16.26
CA ASN A 41 -4.99 5.20 17.14
C ASN A 41 -3.97 6.15 16.49
N ALA A 42 -2.93 5.61 15.83
CA ALA A 42 -1.94 6.41 15.12
C ALA A 42 -2.57 7.21 13.97
N ALA A 43 -3.42 6.58 13.17
CA ALA A 43 -4.14 7.23 12.08
C ALA A 43 -5.09 8.33 12.58
N SER A 44 -5.86 8.07 13.64
CA SER A 44 -6.74 9.07 14.25
C SER A 44 -5.97 10.26 14.80
N LYS A 45 -4.83 10.02 15.45
CA LYS A 45 -3.97 11.09 15.97
C LYS A 45 -3.44 11.97 14.84
N ALA A 46 -2.88 11.35 13.80
CA ALA A 46 -2.37 12.08 12.64
C ALA A 46 -3.47 12.92 11.95
N ALA A 47 -4.68 12.38 11.82
CA ALA A 47 -5.81 13.11 11.24
C ALA A 47 -6.25 14.32 12.07
N LEU A 48 -6.20 14.22 13.40
CA LEU A 48 -6.52 15.33 14.30
C LEU A 48 -5.43 16.42 14.30
N GLU A 49 -4.16 16.03 14.24
CA GLU A 49 -3.02 16.95 14.29
C GLU A 49 -2.75 17.64 12.94
N HIS A 50 -2.92 16.94 11.82
CA HIS A 50 -2.51 17.40 10.49
C HIS A 50 -3.66 17.48 9.47
N GLY A 51 -4.88 17.11 9.86
CA GLY A 51 -6.03 17.01 8.97
C GLY A 51 -6.08 15.70 8.18
N MET A 52 -7.11 15.54 7.35
CA MET A 52 -7.42 14.28 6.65
C MET A 52 -6.41 13.89 5.54
N GLY A 53 -5.43 14.74 5.25
CA GLY A 53 -4.37 14.45 4.29
C GLY A 53 -3.77 15.69 3.61
N PRO A 54 -2.72 15.49 2.81
CA PRO A 54 -2.09 16.57 2.04
C PRO A 54 -3.05 17.19 1.01
N ARG A 55 -3.01 18.51 0.88
CA ARG A 55 -3.92 19.30 0.01
C ARG A 55 -3.39 19.49 -1.42
N GLY A 56 -2.38 18.72 -1.81
CA GLY A 56 -1.72 18.83 -3.11
C GLY A 56 -0.87 17.60 -3.44
N SER A 57 -0.22 17.61 -4.60
CA SER A 57 0.71 16.56 -5.01
C SER A 57 2.03 16.65 -4.22
N ALA A 58 2.75 15.54 -4.14
CA ALA A 58 4.06 15.49 -3.51
C ALA A 58 5.04 16.56 -4.04
N LEU A 59 4.96 16.86 -5.35
CA LEU A 59 5.82 17.86 -6.00
C LEU A 59 5.53 19.31 -5.61
N ILE A 60 4.32 19.62 -5.12
CA ILE A 60 3.92 21.00 -4.80
C ILE A 60 3.93 21.23 -3.30
N CYS A 61 2.98 20.61 -2.58
CA CYS A 61 2.80 20.83 -1.14
C CYS A 61 2.26 19.60 -0.40
N GLY A 62 2.23 18.45 -1.08
CA GLY A 62 1.67 17.22 -0.55
C GLY A 62 2.65 16.28 0.11
N TYR A 63 3.95 16.52 -0.04
CA TYR A 63 4.97 15.71 0.59
C TYR A 63 5.21 16.22 2.01
N THR A 64 5.08 15.34 3.00
CA THR A 64 5.18 15.69 4.42
C THR A 64 6.22 14.82 5.12
N ASP A 65 6.63 15.20 6.33
CA ASP A 65 7.60 14.43 7.12
C ASP A 65 7.14 12.98 7.38
N TYR A 66 5.83 12.73 7.43
CA TYR A 66 5.28 11.39 7.56
C TYR A 66 5.55 10.52 6.32
N HIS A 67 5.57 11.12 5.13
CA HIS A 67 5.93 10.41 3.90
C HIS A 67 7.40 10.00 3.95
N ARG A 68 8.30 10.93 4.33
CA ARG A 68 9.75 10.63 4.42
C ARG A 68 10.07 9.59 5.49
N GLN A 69 9.42 9.67 6.66
CA GLN A 69 9.58 8.68 7.72
C GLN A 69 9.09 7.30 7.26
N LEU A 70 7.96 7.23 6.57
CA LEU A 70 7.45 5.98 6.03
C LEU A 70 8.38 5.38 4.97
N GLU A 71 8.89 6.19 4.05
CA GLU A 71 9.88 5.77 3.04
C GLU A 71 11.13 5.20 3.70
N SER A 72 11.68 5.88 4.71
CA SER A 72 12.87 5.43 5.44
C SER A 72 12.61 4.10 6.16
N CYS A 73 11.48 3.98 6.88
CA CYS A 73 11.10 2.72 7.54
C CYS A 73 10.94 1.56 6.56
N ILE A 74 10.37 1.79 5.37
CA ILE A 74 10.20 0.76 4.34
C ILE A 74 11.55 0.39 3.71
N ALA A 75 12.43 1.37 3.45
CA ALA A 75 13.77 1.14 2.94
C ALA A 75 14.58 0.26 3.91
N ASP A 76 14.54 0.57 5.20
CA ASP A 76 15.17 -0.22 6.27
C ASP A 76 14.59 -1.63 6.36
N LEU A 77 13.25 -1.74 6.37
CA LEU A 77 12.55 -3.03 6.42
C LEU A 77 12.96 -3.94 5.24
N LYS A 78 13.14 -3.35 4.05
CA LYS A 78 13.50 -4.09 2.82
C LYS A 78 15.00 -4.14 2.55
N LYS A 79 15.82 -3.56 3.42
CA LYS A 79 17.28 -3.45 3.28
C LYS A 79 17.68 -2.87 1.93
N LYS A 80 17.12 -1.70 1.62
CA LYS A 80 17.42 -0.92 0.40
C LYS A 80 17.95 0.46 0.77
N GLU A 81 18.67 1.07 -0.18
CA GLU A 81 19.29 2.38 0.02
C GLU A 81 18.24 3.50 0.13
N ASP A 82 17.14 3.41 -0.62
CA ASP A 82 16.04 4.37 -0.57
C ASP A 82 14.71 3.71 -0.97
N CYS A 83 13.60 4.40 -0.71
CA CYS A 83 12.25 3.99 -1.08
C CYS A 83 11.44 5.20 -1.55
N LEU A 84 10.67 5.03 -2.64
CA LEU A 84 9.73 6.03 -3.13
C LEU A 84 8.30 5.57 -2.89
N LEU A 85 7.52 6.37 -2.17
CA LEU A 85 6.12 6.07 -1.90
C LEU A 85 5.23 6.50 -3.07
N CYS A 86 4.32 5.61 -3.48
CA CYS A 86 3.28 5.89 -4.47
C CYS A 86 1.89 5.70 -3.84
N PRO A 87 0.84 6.38 -4.35
CA PRO A 87 -0.51 6.28 -3.77
C PRO A 87 -1.06 4.84 -3.71
N THR A 88 -0.69 4.00 -4.68
CA THR A 88 -1.05 2.57 -4.74
C THR A 88 0.06 1.74 -5.37
N GLY A 89 0.07 0.43 -5.12
CA GLY A 89 0.98 -0.51 -5.79
C GLY A 89 0.81 -0.51 -7.31
N PHE A 90 -0.42 -0.31 -7.82
CA PHE A 90 -0.66 -0.16 -9.25
C PHE A 90 0.06 1.06 -9.82
N SER A 91 -0.06 2.23 -9.18
CA SER A 91 0.64 3.44 -9.62
C SER A 91 2.16 3.31 -9.53
N ALA A 92 2.68 2.60 -8.53
CA ALA A 92 4.11 2.31 -8.42
C ALA A 92 4.60 1.49 -9.62
N ASN A 93 3.85 0.46 -10.02
CA ASN A 93 4.20 -0.39 -11.16
C ASN A 93 4.15 0.37 -12.48
N MET A 94 3.10 1.19 -12.68
CA MET A 94 3.00 2.03 -13.87
C MET A 94 4.14 3.04 -13.93
N ALA A 95 4.44 3.72 -12.81
CA ALA A 95 5.55 4.67 -12.73
C ALA A 95 6.88 4.00 -13.04
N LEU A 96 7.13 2.80 -12.50
CA LEU A 96 8.34 2.02 -12.79
C LEU A 96 8.45 1.67 -14.28
N MET A 97 7.39 1.13 -14.88
CA MET A 97 7.38 0.74 -16.29
C MET A 97 7.59 1.93 -17.23
N VAL A 98 7.02 3.09 -16.88
CA VAL A 98 7.22 4.34 -17.63
C VAL A 98 8.63 4.89 -17.43
N ALA A 99 9.12 4.92 -16.19
CA ALA A 99 10.44 5.45 -15.85
C ALA A 99 11.58 4.63 -16.45
N LEU A 100 11.44 3.30 -16.45
CA LEU A 100 12.41 2.41 -17.10
C LEU A 100 12.20 2.34 -18.62
N GLY A 101 11.03 2.72 -19.15
CA GLY A 101 10.67 2.50 -20.55
C GLY A 101 10.43 1.02 -20.82
N ILE A 102 9.59 0.60 -21.77
CA ILE A 102 9.97 0.46 -23.19
C ILE A 102 11.50 0.34 -23.43
N VAL A 103 12.21 -0.45 -22.62
CA VAL A 103 13.43 -1.18 -23.03
C VAL A 103 12.99 -2.51 -23.66
N GLY A 104 11.95 -2.44 -24.50
CA GLY A 104 11.76 -3.36 -25.61
C GLY A 104 12.27 -2.62 -26.84
N SER A 105 13.58 -2.49 -26.99
CA SER A 105 14.37 -3.54 -27.63
C SER A 105 15.76 -3.66 -26.99
N PRO A 106 16.29 -4.86 -26.63
CA PRO A 106 15.79 -6.22 -26.89
C PRO A 106 15.75 -7.11 -25.62
N LEU A 107 14.57 -7.51 -25.18
CA LEU A 107 14.34 -8.91 -24.75
C LEU A 107 14.18 -9.80 -26.00
N ALA A 108 14.98 -9.55 -27.05
CA ALA A 108 15.21 -10.55 -28.08
C ALA A 108 16.02 -11.65 -27.41
N ALA A 109 15.45 -12.84 -27.39
CA ALA A 109 16.05 -14.06 -26.86
C ALA A 109 17.58 -14.10 -27.12
N GLY A 110 18.37 -14.16 -26.04
CA GLY A 110 19.75 -14.63 -26.12
C GLY A 110 20.88 -13.69 -25.70
N LYS A 111 20.69 -12.70 -24.81
CA LYS A 111 21.84 -12.03 -24.17
C LYS A 111 21.83 -12.19 -22.65
N THR A 112 22.91 -12.79 -22.16
CA THR A 112 23.23 -13.13 -20.77
C THR A 112 23.11 -11.90 -19.87
N PRO A 113 22.46 -11.99 -18.69
CA PRO A 113 22.32 -10.84 -17.79
C PRO A 113 23.68 -10.38 -17.27
N LEU A 114 23.94 -9.08 -17.37
CA LEU A 114 25.14 -8.44 -16.81
C LEU A 114 25.01 -8.36 -15.28
N THR A 115 26.07 -8.77 -14.59
CA THR A 115 26.19 -9.09 -13.14
C THR A 115 25.96 -7.93 -12.15
N ASN A 116 25.16 -6.90 -12.46
CA ASN A 116 25.08 -5.70 -11.60
C ASN A 116 23.69 -5.03 -11.52
N GLU A 117 22.60 -5.81 -11.46
CA GLU A 117 21.30 -5.23 -11.13
C GLU A 117 21.21 -4.89 -9.64
N LYS A 118 21.42 -3.59 -9.34
CA LYS A 118 21.31 -3.02 -7.99
C LYS A 118 19.88 -2.72 -7.55
N ILE A 119 18.90 -2.94 -8.42
CA ILE A 119 17.50 -2.55 -8.17
C ILE A 119 16.72 -3.82 -7.82
N ALA A 120 16.23 -3.88 -6.59
CA ALA A 120 15.35 -4.96 -6.18
C ALA A 120 13.92 -4.46 -6.06
N ILE A 121 13.02 -5.10 -6.79
CA ILE A 121 11.59 -4.84 -6.82
C ILE A 121 10.93 -5.84 -5.87
N PHE A 122 10.16 -5.36 -4.90
CA PHE A 122 9.25 -6.23 -4.17
C PHE A 122 7.91 -5.54 -3.94
N PHE A 123 6.84 -6.32 -4.03
CA PHE A 123 5.45 -5.95 -3.80
C PHE A 123 5.05 -6.15 -2.32
#